data_AF-A0A1E3QPU1-F1
#
_entry.id   AF-A0A1E3QPU1-F1
#
_cell.length_a   1.000
_cell.length_b   1.000
_cell.length_c   1.000
_cell.angle_alpha   90.00
_cell.angle_beta   90.00
_cell.angle_gamma   90.00
#
_symmetry.space_group_name_H-M   'P 1'
#
loop_
_entity.id
_entity.type
_entity.pdbx_description
1 polymer ?
#
loop_
_entity_poly.entity_id
_entity_poly.type
_entity_poly.pdbx_seq_one_letter_code
_entity_poly.pdbx_strand_id
1 'polypeptide(L)'
;MDVISRQLQRFESLSVSDLHHIKNTAIDDFQNLRFTPLTVTISLTVISTILFFASGNLGSSSSAGGKKSKKKKKKKVTPTEKSNREIAAVLAHFEESLMPDVEDYLENHMQLKDEDMQYKYNYYEEMMLKELMKLDGINVLNNDILRDNRKKVIRHIQSFQKRLDAVKKEQQF
;
A
#
# COMPACT_ATOMS: atom_id res chain seq x y z
N MET A 1 10.29 18.80 -22.98
CA MET A 1 9.84 17.46 -22.55
C MET A 1 11.02 16.76 -21.89
N ASP A 2 11.26 17.10 -20.63
CA ASP A 2 12.50 16.86 -19.91
C ASP A 2 12.68 15.41 -19.48
N VAL A 3 13.95 14.97 -19.46
CA VAL A 3 14.39 13.65 -18.99
C VAL A 3 13.97 13.40 -17.54
N ILE A 4 13.83 14.47 -16.75
CA ILE A 4 13.36 14.43 -15.36
C ILE A 4 11.88 14.00 -15.28
N SER A 5 11.03 14.46 -16.20
CA SER A 5 9.62 14.06 -16.26
C SER A 5 9.47 12.58 -16.60
N ARG A 6 10.36 12.04 -17.45
CA ARG A 6 10.38 10.60 -17.78
C ARG A 6 10.87 9.73 -16.61
N GLN A 7 11.79 10.25 -15.79
CA GLN A 7 12.26 9.55 -14.59
C GLN A 7 11.22 9.59 -13.46
N LEU A 8 10.46 10.69 -13.32
CA LEU A 8 9.36 10.76 -12.37
C LEU A 8 8.21 9.79 -12.73
N GLN A 9 7.91 9.66 -14.02
CA GLN A 9 6.87 8.76 -14.52
C GLN A 9 7.24 7.27 -14.35
N ARG A 10 8.54 6.95 -14.24
CA ARG A 10 9.03 5.60 -13.89
C ARG A 10 8.93 5.26 -12.39
N PHE A 11 8.90 6.27 -11.52
CA PHE A 11 8.66 6.04 -10.08
C PHE A 11 7.18 5.80 -9.77
N GLU A 12 6.25 6.35 -10.58
CA GLU A 12 4.80 6.15 -10.42
C GLU A 12 4.28 4.79 -10.94
N SER A 13 5.12 3.99 -11.62
CA SER A 13 4.74 2.67 -12.15
C SER A 13 5.17 1.48 -11.29
N LEU A 14 5.68 1.69 -10.07
CA LEU A 14 5.92 0.59 -9.13
C LEU A 14 4.59 0.14 -8.52
N SER A 15 4.01 -0.91 -9.10
CA SER A 15 2.81 -1.55 -8.59
C SER A 15 3.08 -2.18 -7.22
N VAL A 16 2.08 -2.23 -6.33
CA VAL A 16 2.15 -2.98 -5.06
C VAL A 16 2.47 -4.45 -5.30
N SER A 17 2.04 -5.01 -6.44
CA SER A 17 2.40 -6.35 -6.89
C SER A 17 3.89 -6.48 -7.22
N ASP A 18 4.50 -5.46 -7.81
CA ASP A 18 5.94 -5.44 -8.08
C ASP A 18 6.71 -5.33 -6.75
N LEU A 19 6.19 -4.57 -5.78
CA LEU A 19 6.80 -4.44 -4.46
C LEU A 19 6.73 -5.75 -3.66
N HIS A 20 5.61 -6.48 -3.73
CA HIS A 20 5.50 -7.81 -3.12
C HIS A 20 6.42 -8.82 -3.80
N HIS A 21 6.53 -8.80 -5.13
CA HIS A 21 7.46 -9.65 -5.86
C HIS A 21 8.91 -9.31 -5.51
N ILE A 22 9.28 -8.03 -5.45
CA ILE A 22 10.62 -7.57 -5.07
C ILE A 22 10.94 -7.93 -3.62
N LYS A 23 9.98 -7.78 -2.69
CA LYS A 23 10.15 -8.17 -1.28
C LYS A 23 10.37 -9.67 -1.15
N ASN A 24 9.53 -10.47 -1.79
CA ASN A 24 9.61 -11.93 -1.71
C ASN A 24 10.89 -12.46 -2.37
N THR A 25 11.27 -11.92 -3.54
CA THR A 25 12.54 -12.26 -4.22
C THR A 25 13.76 -11.82 -3.41
N ALA A 26 13.75 -10.63 -2.80
CA ALA A 26 14.87 -10.16 -1.99
C ALA A 26 15.04 -10.96 -0.69
N ILE A 27 13.94 -11.40 -0.07
CA ILE A 27 13.97 -12.28 1.11
C ILE A 27 14.48 -13.67 0.74
N ASP A 28 14.01 -14.23 -0.37
CA ASP A 28 14.45 -15.54 -0.87
C ASP A 28 15.94 -15.51 -1.28
N ASP A 29 16.39 -14.44 -1.94
CA ASP A 29 17.80 -14.25 -2.32
C ASP A 29 18.70 -14.07 -1.08
N PHE A 30 18.21 -13.43 -0.01
CA PHE A 30 18.94 -13.28 1.25
C PHE A 30 19.05 -14.60 2.02
N GLN A 31 17.97 -15.37 2.08
CA GLN A 31 17.96 -16.69 2.74
C GLN A 31 18.81 -17.71 1.99
N ASN A 32 18.86 -17.63 0.66
CA ASN A 32 19.64 -18.53 -0.19
C ASN A 32 21.04 -18.00 -0.55
N LEU A 33 21.47 -16.86 0.01
CA LEU A 33 22.77 -16.22 -0.25
C LEU A 33 23.09 -16.07 -1.75
N ARG A 34 22.06 -15.81 -2.56
CA ARG A 34 22.19 -15.64 -4.01
C ARG A 34 22.51 -14.18 -4.31
N PHE A 35 23.74 -13.93 -4.75
CA PHE A 35 24.18 -12.61 -5.16
C PHE A 35 23.62 -12.27 -6.56
N THR A 36 22.38 -11.79 -6.60
CA THR A 36 21.76 -11.29 -7.84
C THR A 36 22.17 -9.82 -8.08
N PRO A 37 22.23 -9.36 -9.34
CA PRO A 37 22.55 -7.97 -9.66
C PRO A 37 21.63 -6.96 -8.96
N LEU A 38 20.36 -7.33 -8.73
CA LEU A 38 19.38 -6.51 -8.01
C LEU A 38 19.79 -6.29 -6.54
N THR A 39 20.16 -7.34 -5.81
CA THR A 39 20.61 -7.26 -4.42
C THR A 39 21.86 -6.40 -4.26
N VAL A 40 22.78 -6.46 -5.23
CA VAL A 40 23.99 -5.61 -5.25
C VAL A 40 23.63 -4.13 -5.44
N THR A 41 22.70 -3.82 -6.36
CA THR A 41 22.27 -2.42 -6.56
C THR A 41 21.53 -1.86 -5.34
N ILE A 42 20.70 -2.65 -4.68
CA ILE A 42 19.95 -2.24 -3.47
C ILE A 42 20.93 -1.97 -2.32
N SER A 43 21.85 -2.91 -2.05
CA SER A 43 22.84 -2.74 -0.98
C SER A 43 23.74 -1.53 -1.20
N LEU A 44 24.23 -1.30 -2.43
CA LEU A 44 25.01 -0.11 -2.77
C LEU A 44 24.21 1.18 -2.59
N THR A 45 22.93 1.19 -2.98
CA THR A 45 22.07 2.37 -2.87
C THR A 45 21.79 2.71 -1.40
N VAL A 46 21.53 1.70 -0.56
CA VAL A 46 21.32 1.85 0.89
C VAL A 46 22.60 2.32 1.58
N ILE A 47 23.77 1.74 1.27
CA ILE A 47 25.06 2.17 1.82
C ILE A 47 25.36 3.61 1.39
N SER A 48 25.13 3.96 0.13
CA SER A 48 25.29 5.32 -0.41
C SER A 48 24.40 6.33 0.31
N THR A 49 23.13 6.02 0.53
CA THR A 49 22.21 6.91 1.25
C THR A 49 22.59 7.03 2.72
N ILE A 50 22.90 5.93 3.41
CA ILE A 50 23.37 5.97 4.79
C ILE A 50 24.64 6.80 4.92
N LEU A 51 25.63 6.63 4.04
CA LEU A 51 26.85 7.43 4.04
C LEU A 51 26.56 8.90 3.73
N PHE A 52 25.66 9.22 2.79
CA PHE A 52 25.30 10.60 2.47
C PHE A 52 24.60 11.31 3.65
N PHE A 53 23.74 10.60 4.39
CA PHE A 53 23.09 11.12 5.59
C PHE A 53 24.01 11.13 6.81
N ALA A 54 24.92 10.15 6.95
CA ALA A 54 25.90 10.08 8.04
C ALA A 54 27.05 11.09 7.86
N SER A 55 27.44 11.39 6.61
CA SER A 55 28.46 12.40 6.28
C SER A 55 27.96 13.84 6.46
N GLY A 56 26.66 14.04 6.72
CA GLY A 56 26.08 15.34 7.01
C GLY A 56 26.48 15.93 8.37
N ASN A 57 27.28 15.24 9.19
CA ASN A 57 27.61 15.69 10.55
C ASN A 57 29.08 15.46 10.99
N LEU A 58 30.03 15.34 10.06
CA LEU A 58 31.46 15.22 10.42
C LEU A 58 32.32 16.22 9.61
N GLY A 59 32.46 17.43 10.15
CA GLY A 59 33.26 18.51 9.54
C GLY A 59 33.34 19.79 10.40
N SER A 60 34.14 19.73 11.46
CA SER A 60 34.98 20.77 12.09
C SER A 60 34.59 22.28 12.10
N SER A 61 34.45 22.80 13.32
CA SER A 61 35.04 24.04 13.91
C SER A 61 34.94 25.42 13.24
N SER A 62 34.55 26.38 14.10
CA SER A 62 34.87 27.82 14.13
C SER A 62 34.37 28.72 13.01
N SER A 63 33.28 29.46 13.27
CA SER A 63 33.31 30.93 13.33
C SER A 63 31.91 31.48 13.62
N ALA A 64 31.87 32.50 14.46
CA ALA A 64 30.68 33.22 14.88
C ALA A 64 29.90 33.82 13.72
N GLY A 65 28.57 33.83 13.83
CA GLY A 65 27.70 34.51 12.87
C GLY A 65 26.24 34.17 13.08
N GLY A 66 25.60 34.83 14.04
CA GLY A 66 24.17 34.70 14.29
C GLY A 66 23.35 34.95 13.02
N LYS A 67 22.65 33.92 12.54
CA LYS A 67 21.65 34.06 11.49
C LYS A 67 20.42 33.24 11.85
N LYS A 68 19.34 33.98 12.16
CA LYS A 68 17.99 33.52 12.48
C LYS A 68 17.66 32.15 11.87
N SER A 69 17.40 31.16 12.72
CA SER A 69 16.85 29.87 12.30
C SER A 69 15.48 30.11 11.66
N LYS A 70 15.42 30.01 10.33
CA LYS A 70 14.15 29.93 9.60
C LYS A 70 13.45 28.66 10.05
N LYS A 71 12.50 28.81 10.98
CA LYS A 71 11.53 27.77 11.39
C LYS A 71 10.99 27.09 10.13
N LYS A 72 11.39 25.83 9.88
CA LYS A 72 10.90 25.03 8.75
C LYS A 72 9.37 24.96 8.87
N LYS A 73 8.65 25.67 8.00
CA LYS A 73 7.19 25.60 7.92
C LYS A 73 6.84 24.16 7.58
N LYS A 74 6.09 23.47 8.44
CA LYS A 74 5.50 22.16 8.14
C LYS A 74 4.74 22.31 6.81
N LYS A 75 5.15 21.59 5.76
CA LYS A 75 4.43 21.58 4.48
C LYS A 75 2.99 21.16 4.78
N LYS A 76 2.02 22.01 4.44
CA LYS A 76 0.60 21.64 4.48
C LYS A 76 0.42 20.52 3.45
N VAL A 77 -0.11 19.38 3.88
CA VAL A 77 -0.44 18.26 3.00
C VAL A 77 -1.40 18.78 1.94
N THR A 78 -1.09 18.53 0.67
CA THR A 78 -1.97 18.94 -0.43
C THR A 78 -3.27 18.13 -0.39
N PRO A 79 -4.40 18.67 -0.89
CA PRO A 79 -5.65 17.89 -0.97
C PRO A 79 -5.46 16.56 -1.70
N THR A 80 -4.66 16.55 -2.77
CA THR A 80 -4.32 15.35 -3.54
C THR A 80 -3.56 14.31 -2.71
N GLU A 81 -2.53 14.72 -1.97
CA GLU A 81 -1.80 13.81 -1.07
C GLU A 81 -2.70 13.27 0.04
N LYS A 82 -3.64 14.09 0.53
CA LYS A 82 -4.62 13.65 1.53
C LYS A 82 -5.52 12.56 0.96
N SER A 83 -6.13 12.79 -0.21
CA SER A 83 -6.99 11.79 -0.86
C SER A 83 -6.24 10.50 -1.18
N ASN A 84 -5.00 10.58 -1.66
CA ASN A 84 -4.20 9.38 -1.92
C ASN A 84 -3.92 8.59 -0.64
N ARG A 85 -3.61 9.30 0.45
CA ARG A 85 -3.39 8.69 1.77
C ARG A 85 -4.66 8.05 2.31
N GLU A 86 -5.82 8.67 2.11
CA GLU A 86 -7.13 8.12 2.50
C GLU A 86 -7.43 6.82 1.72
N ILE A 87 -7.20 6.80 0.40
CA ILE A 87 -7.37 5.59 -0.43
C ILE A 87 -6.44 4.48 0.07
N ALA A 88 -5.17 4.80 0.32
CA ALA A 88 -4.18 3.84 0.80
C ALA A 88 -4.52 3.33 2.21
N ALA A 89 -5.05 4.18 3.10
CA ALA A 89 -5.45 3.79 4.44
C ALA A 89 -6.63 2.81 4.41
N VAL A 90 -7.60 3.00 3.52
CA VAL A 90 -8.71 2.04 3.35
C VAL A 90 -8.19 0.70 2.85
N LEU A 91 -7.30 0.70 1.85
CA LEU A 91 -6.69 -0.54 1.36
C LEU A 91 -5.91 -1.26 2.47
N ALA A 92 -5.06 -0.56 3.21
CA ALA A 92 -4.28 -1.15 4.29
C ALA A 92 -5.17 -1.73 5.40
N HIS A 93 -6.21 -1.01 5.81
CA HIS A 93 -7.16 -1.52 6.80
C HIS A 93 -7.87 -2.78 6.32
N PHE A 94 -8.32 -2.80 5.06
CA PHE A 94 -8.92 -3.98 4.45
C PHE A 94 -7.95 -5.17 4.42
N GLU A 95 -6.71 -4.94 3.98
CA GLU A 95 -5.68 -5.99 3.86
C GLU A 95 -5.24 -6.54 5.23
N GLU A 96 -5.14 -5.69 6.25
CA GLU A 96 -4.70 -6.10 7.58
C GLU A 96 -5.81 -6.73 8.41
N SER A 97 -7.05 -6.22 8.29
CA SER A 97 -8.13 -6.58 9.21
C SER A 97 -9.14 -7.56 8.63
N LEU A 98 -9.44 -7.48 7.33
CA LEU A 98 -10.55 -8.23 6.73
C LEU A 98 -10.08 -9.34 5.81
N MET A 99 -9.03 -9.10 5.02
CA MET A 99 -8.54 -10.07 4.04
C MET A 99 -8.14 -11.43 4.66
N PRO A 100 -7.38 -11.49 5.77
CA PRO A 100 -7.00 -12.77 6.37
C PRO A 100 -8.21 -13.58 6.84
N ASP A 101 -9.14 -12.91 7.50
CA ASP A 101 -10.35 -13.53 8.05
C ASP A 101 -11.29 -14.02 6.94
N VAL A 102 -11.42 -13.25 5.85
CA VAL A 102 -12.22 -13.65 4.68
C VAL A 102 -11.55 -14.81 3.96
N GLU A 103 -10.23 -14.83 3.83
CA GLU A 103 -9.52 -15.93 3.20
C GLU A 103 -9.67 -17.23 4.01
N ASP A 104 -9.48 -17.16 5.33
CA ASP A 104 -9.72 -18.28 6.24
C ASP A 104 -11.17 -18.79 6.15
N TYR A 105 -12.14 -17.88 6.11
CA TYR A 105 -13.53 -18.25 5.89
C TYR A 105 -13.73 -18.95 4.55
N LEU A 106 -13.20 -18.41 3.45
CA LEU A 106 -13.33 -19.01 2.13
C LEU A 106 -12.71 -20.41 2.05
N GLU A 107 -11.63 -20.68 2.79
CA GLU A 107 -11.00 -21.99 2.86
C GLU A 107 -11.76 -22.97 3.78
N ASN A 108 -12.27 -22.49 4.92
CA ASN A 108 -12.76 -23.34 6.01
C ASN A 108 -14.29 -23.31 6.21
N HIS A 109 -15.05 -22.58 5.39
CA HIS A 109 -16.51 -22.42 5.53
C HIS A 109 -17.29 -23.76 5.62
N MET A 110 -16.82 -24.83 4.97
CA MET A 110 -17.43 -26.17 5.03
C MET A 110 -17.36 -26.85 6.40
N GLN A 111 -16.51 -26.36 7.29
CA GLN A 111 -16.36 -26.89 8.65
C GLN A 111 -17.27 -26.18 9.65
N LEU A 112 -17.92 -25.08 9.24
CA LEU A 112 -18.85 -24.32 10.07
C LEU A 112 -20.26 -24.90 10.01
N LYS A 113 -21.03 -24.63 11.07
CA LYS A 113 -22.47 -24.88 11.06
C LYS A 113 -23.16 -23.87 10.15
N ASP A 114 -24.31 -24.23 9.59
CA ASP A 114 -25.04 -23.39 8.63
C ASP A 114 -25.35 -21.98 9.16
N GLU A 115 -25.78 -21.87 10.42
CA GLU A 115 -26.06 -20.58 11.06
C GLU A 115 -24.80 -19.71 11.21
N ASP A 116 -23.68 -20.30 11.64
CA ASP A 116 -22.41 -19.62 11.79
C ASP A 116 -21.84 -19.20 10.42
N MET A 117 -22.04 -20.03 9.40
CA MET A 117 -21.63 -19.78 8.03
C MET A 117 -22.37 -18.58 7.45
N GLN A 118 -23.70 -18.52 7.56
CA GLN A 118 -24.50 -17.40 7.07
C GLN A 118 -24.22 -16.11 7.85
N TYR A 119 -24.07 -16.20 9.18
CA TYR A 119 -23.72 -15.06 10.02
C TYR A 119 -22.37 -14.45 9.61
N LYS A 120 -21.33 -15.28 9.47
CA LYS A 120 -20.00 -14.82 9.04
C LYS A 120 -20.03 -14.23 7.64
N TYR A 121 -20.74 -14.87 6.71
CA TYR A 121 -20.92 -14.32 5.35
C TYR A 121 -21.50 -12.90 5.40
N ASN A 122 -22.62 -12.70 6.09
CA ASN A 122 -23.28 -11.40 6.20
C ASN A 122 -22.37 -10.36 6.87
N TYR A 123 -21.66 -10.77 7.92
CA TYR A 123 -20.69 -9.91 8.60
C TYR A 123 -19.60 -9.39 7.65
N TYR A 124 -18.96 -10.28 6.88
CA TYR A 124 -17.90 -9.89 5.95
C TYR A 124 -18.42 -9.04 4.79
N GLU A 125 -19.62 -9.36 4.27
CA GLU A 125 -20.28 -8.56 3.23
C GLU A 125 -20.50 -7.12 3.71
N GLU A 126 -21.08 -6.94 4.90
CA GLU A 126 -21.32 -5.65 5.52
C GLU A 126 -20.03 -4.87 5.79
N MET A 127 -18.98 -5.55 6.25
CA MET A 127 -17.68 -4.92 6.48
C MET A 127 -17.02 -4.45 5.18
N MET A 128 -17.07 -5.24 4.12
CA MET A 128 -16.57 -4.83 2.80
C MET A 128 -17.38 -3.67 2.22
N LEU A 129 -18.71 -3.68 2.39
CA LEU A 129 -19.57 -2.58 1.96
C LEU A 129 -19.19 -1.27 2.68
N LYS A 130 -18.87 -1.31 3.98
CA LYS A 130 -18.38 -0.15 4.72
C LYS A 130 -17.10 0.41 4.16
N GLU A 131 -16.13 -0.43 3.78
CA GLU A 131 -14.89 0.04 3.15
C GLU A 131 -15.15 0.68 1.77
N LEU A 132 -16.07 0.11 0.97
CA LEU A 132 -16.48 0.72 -0.30
C LEU A 132 -17.12 2.10 -0.11
N MET A 133 -18.00 2.26 0.89
CA MET A 133 -18.59 3.56 1.20
C MET A 133 -17.54 4.60 1.60
N LYS A 134 -16.50 4.19 2.35
CA LYS A 134 -15.37 5.08 2.68
C LYS A 134 -14.65 5.54 1.41
N LEU A 135 -14.40 4.64 0.46
CA LEU A 135 -13.75 4.98 -0.81
C LEU A 135 -14.57 5.95 -1.65
N ASP A 136 -15.90 5.76 -1.70
CA ASP A 136 -16.80 6.64 -2.43
C ASP A 136 -16.84 8.06 -1.85
N GLY A 137 -16.65 8.19 -0.52
CA GLY A 137 -16.53 9.48 0.15
C GLY A 137 -15.26 10.27 -0.15
N ILE A 138 -14.25 9.68 -0.79
CA ILE A 138 -12.96 10.35 -1.06
C ILE A 138 -13.08 11.26 -2.29
N ASN A 139 -12.72 12.53 -2.11
CA ASN A 139 -12.70 13.49 -3.20
C ASN A 139 -11.51 13.25 -4.14
N VAL A 140 -11.81 12.84 -5.37
CA VAL A 140 -10.86 12.60 -6.45
C VAL A 140 -11.13 13.46 -7.68
N LEU A 141 -11.91 14.53 -7.55
CA LEU A 141 -12.29 15.39 -8.67
C LEU A 141 -11.07 15.97 -9.37
N ASN A 142 -11.09 15.96 -10.70
CA ASN A 142 -10.06 16.51 -11.58
C ASN A 142 -8.67 15.87 -11.42
N ASN A 143 -8.59 14.63 -10.90
CA ASN A 143 -7.35 13.87 -10.85
C ASN A 143 -7.57 12.42 -11.32
N ASP A 144 -7.14 12.13 -12.54
CA ASP A 144 -7.32 10.81 -13.16
C ASP A 144 -6.54 9.71 -12.45
N ILE A 145 -5.34 10.02 -11.92
CA ILE A 145 -4.52 9.07 -11.19
C ILE A 145 -5.23 8.63 -9.90
N LEU A 146 -5.81 9.57 -9.15
CA LEU A 146 -6.59 9.25 -7.94
C LEU A 146 -7.86 8.46 -8.26
N ARG A 147 -8.54 8.79 -9.37
CA ARG A 147 -9.71 8.05 -9.84
C ARG A 147 -9.34 6.60 -10.17
N ASP A 148 -8.24 6.39 -10.87
CA ASP A 148 -7.76 5.06 -11.22
C ASP A 148 -7.30 4.27 -10.00
N ASN A 149 -6.59 4.90 -9.06
CA ASN A 149 -6.19 4.27 -7.81
C ASN A 149 -7.40 3.84 -6.98
N ARG A 150 -8.39 4.73 -6.80
CA ARG A 150 -9.66 4.37 -6.14
C ARG A 150 -10.35 3.20 -6.84
N LYS A 151 -10.40 3.22 -8.17
CA LYS A 151 -11.01 2.13 -8.97
C LYS A 151 -10.28 0.80 -8.82
N LYS A 152 -8.95 0.81 -8.64
CA LYS A 152 -8.16 -0.41 -8.37
C LYS A 152 -8.54 -1.00 -7.01
N VAL A 153 -8.59 -0.18 -5.96
CA VAL A 153 -8.97 -0.63 -4.61
C VAL A 153 -10.41 -1.16 -4.59
N ILE A 154 -11.35 -0.45 -5.21
CA ILE A 154 -12.74 -0.92 -5.34
C ILE A 154 -12.79 -2.31 -6.00
N ARG A 155 -12.09 -2.48 -7.13
CA ARG A 155 -12.06 -3.77 -7.83
C ARG A 155 -11.42 -4.88 -7.00
N HIS A 156 -10.44 -4.56 -6.17
CA HIS A 156 -9.81 -5.51 -5.28
C HIS A 156 -10.80 -6.00 -4.21
N ILE A 157 -11.47 -5.10 -3.49
CA ILE A 157 -12.50 -5.47 -2.50
C ILE A 157 -13.63 -6.28 -3.16
N GLN A 158 -14.12 -5.82 -4.31
CA GLN A 158 -15.17 -6.53 -5.06
C GLN A 158 -14.76 -7.93 -5.52
N SER A 159 -13.47 -8.20 -5.69
CA SER A 159 -13.00 -9.55 -6.04
C SER A 159 -13.24 -10.56 -4.92
N PHE A 160 -13.10 -10.13 -3.66
CA PHE A 160 -13.43 -10.96 -2.49
C PHE A 160 -14.94 -11.12 -2.30
N GLN A 161 -15.72 -10.05 -2.49
CA GLN A 161 -17.18 -10.15 -2.48
C GLN A 161 -17.69 -11.18 -3.50
N LYS A 162 -17.14 -11.20 -4.72
CA LYS A 162 -17.50 -12.21 -5.72
C LYS A 162 -17.18 -13.64 -5.30
N ARG A 163 -16.10 -13.84 -4.53
CA ARG A 163 -15.73 -15.16 -3.99
C ARG A 163 -16.69 -15.58 -2.90
N LEU A 164 -17.09 -14.67 -2.01
CA LEU A 164 -18.14 -14.91 -1.02
C LEU A 164 -19.49 -15.23 -1.70
N ASP A 165 -19.87 -14.48 -2.74
CA ASP A 165 -21.10 -14.72 -3.50
C ASP A 165 -21.13 -16.13 -4.14
N ALA A 166 -19.97 -16.67 -4.50
CA ALA A 166 -19.87 -18.04 -5.02
C ALA A 166 -20.21 -19.05 -3.92
N VAL A 167 -19.67 -18.87 -2.70
CA VAL A 167 -20.01 -19.71 -1.53
C VAL A 167 -21.51 -19.65 -1.25
N LYS A 168 -22.11 -18.46 -1.23
CA LYS A 168 -23.55 -18.28 -1.02
C LYS A 168 -24.38 -19.06 -2.03
N LYS A 169 -24.00 -19.01 -3.32
CA LYS A 169 -24.69 -19.74 -4.39
C LYS A 169 -24.58 -21.26 -4.26
N GLU A 170 -23.42 -21.75 -3.83
CA GLU A 170 -23.18 -23.18 -3.62
C GLU A 170 -24.00 -23.72 -2.44
N GLN A 171 -24.11 -22.94 -1.37
CA GLN A 171 -24.77 -23.34 -0.12
C GLN A 171 -26.25 -22.95 -0.03
N GLN A 172 -26.75 -22.16 -0.99
CA GLN A 172 -28.16 -21.78 -1.13
C GLN A 172 -28.80 -21.11 0.10
N PHE A 173 -28.11 -20.15 0.71
CA PHE A 173 -28.67 -19.28 1.76
C PHE A 173 -28.68 -17.79 1.38
#